data_AF-A0A1A8NEN8-F1
#
_entry.id   AF-A0A1A8NEN8-F1
#
_cell.length_a   1.000
_cell.length_b   1.000
_cell.length_c   1.000
_cell.angle_alpha   90.00
_cell.angle_beta   90.00
_cell.angle_gamma   90.00
#
_symmetry.space_group_name_H-M   'P 1'
#
loop_
_entity.id
_entity.type
_entity.pdbx_description
1 polymer ?
#
loop_
_entity_poly.entity_id
_entity_poly.type
_entity_poly.pdbx_seq_one_letter_code
_entity_poly.pdbx_strand_id
1 'polypeptide(L)'
;AIKTRFNAVLESQEGRLAAATCPKFKLRWLRDECSRVQVKELLITECRTTAAATADVPQDSQPPASPDEMDFFDFEIQPRESLSAENEVTDYIRSGHELEILNQFPTVKKIYMKYNTPTPSSAPVERLFSLGGLVLSPKRNRLSDRRFEKLLLMRYNHCFTPKENKTSGKF
;
A
#
# COMPACT_ATOMS: atom_id res chain seq x y z
N ALA A 1 -22.45 6.62 -6.71
CA ALA A 1 -22.28 5.46 -5.81
C ALA A 1 -20.83 5.27 -5.39
N ILE A 2 -19.89 4.98 -6.31
CA ILE A 2 -18.47 4.72 -5.97
C ILE A 2 -17.80 5.94 -5.32
N LYS A 3 -17.87 7.11 -5.96
CA LYS A 3 -17.27 8.35 -5.42
C LYS A 3 -17.78 8.66 -4.01
N THR A 4 -19.08 8.55 -3.76
CA THR A 4 -19.69 8.81 -2.45
C THR A 4 -19.26 7.81 -1.37
N ARG A 5 -19.16 6.52 -1.72
CA ARG A 5 -18.81 5.46 -0.75
C ARG A 5 -17.33 5.38 -0.44
N PHE A 6 -16.48 5.65 -1.43
CA PHE A 6 -15.04 5.53 -1.30
C PHE A 6 -14.34 6.89 -1.16
N ASN A 7 -15.08 8.00 -1.04
CA ASN A 7 -14.45 9.33 -0.99
C ASN A 7 -13.41 9.42 0.12
N ALA A 8 -13.78 8.99 1.33
CA ALA A 8 -12.88 9.00 2.49
C ALA A 8 -11.61 8.18 2.25
N VAL A 9 -11.72 7.05 1.52
CA VAL A 9 -10.57 6.18 1.21
C VAL A 9 -9.71 6.81 0.10
N LEU A 10 -10.33 7.38 -0.94
CA LEU A 10 -9.63 8.01 -2.06
C LEU A 10 -8.96 9.34 -1.67
N GLU A 11 -9.53 10.05 -0.70
CA GLU A 11 -8.96 11.28 -0.15
C GLU A 11 -7.95 11.01 0.98
N SER A 12 -7.87 9.77 1.47
CA SER A 12 -6.93 9.41 2.52
C SER A 12 -5.49 9.63 2.08
N GLN A 13 -4.70 10.14 3.03
CA GLN A 13 -3.26 10.33 2.90
C GLN A 13 -2.54 9.03 2.49
N GLU A 14 -2.88 7.93 3.18
CA GLU A 14 -2.29 6.61 2.97
C GLU A 14 -2.60 6.07 1.57
N GLY A 15 -3.84 6.22 1.10
CA GLY A 15 -4.24 5.80 -0.24
C GLY A 15 -3.51 6.58 -1.35
N ARG A 16 -3.27 7.88 -1.14
CA ARG A 16 -2.50 8.71 -2.07
C ARG A 16 -1.03 8.28 -2.14
N LEU A 17 -0.41 8.01 -0.99
CA LEU A 17 0.97 7.51 -0.91
C LEU A 17 1.09 6.10 -1.51
N ALA A 18 0.14 5.22 -1.23
CA ALA A 18 0.09 3.87 -1.80
C ALA A 18 0.03 3.92 -3.34
N ALA A 19 -0.88 4.73 -3.89
CA ALA A 19 -1.02 4.91 -5.33
C ALA A 19 0.21 5.57 -5.97
N ALA A 20 0.80 6.57 -5.30
CA ALA A 20 1.97 7.30 -5.79
C ALA A 20 3.24 6.44 -5.82
N THR A 21 3.39 5.51 -4.88
CA THR A 21 4.54 4.60 -4.80
C THR A 21 4.38 3.33 -5.64
N CYS A 22 3.21 3.10 -6.24
CA CYS A 22 3.01 1.98 -7.17
C CYS A 22 3.59 2.32 -8.56
N PRO A 23 4.63 1.62 -9.06
CA PRO A 23 5.32 1.98 -10.31
C PRO A 23 4.42 2.04 -11.55
N LYS A 24 3.34 1.25 -11.55
CA LYS A 24 2.35 1.20 -12.62
C LYS A 24 1.49 2.47 -12.72
N PHE A 25 1.17 3.09 -11.58
CA PHE A 25 0.26 4.23 -11.50
C PHE A 25 0.99 5.55 -11.30
N LYS A 26 1.94 5.60 -10.35
CA LYS A 26 2.66 6.83 -9.96
C LYS A 26 1.71 8.02 -9.82
N LEU A 27 1.89 9.06 -10.63
CA LEU A 27 1.02 10.24 -10.68
C LEU A 27 0.03 10.24 -11.86
N ARG A 28 0.00 9.18 -12.69
CA ARG A 28 -0.80 9.13 -13.93
C ARG A 28 -2.31 9.11 -13.68
N TRP A 29 -2.74 8.68 -12.50
CA TRP A 29 -4.15 8.63 -12.11
C TRP A 29 -4.71 10.01 -11.73
N LEU A 30 -3.84 11.00 -11.50
CA LEU A 30 -4.22 12.38 -11.21
C LEU A 30 -4.33 13.17 -12.52
N ARG A 31 -5.48 13.83 -12.70
CA ARG A 31 -5.74 14.69 -13.87
C ARG A 31 -5.24 16.11 -13.64
N ASP A 32 -5.36 16.60 -12.41
CA ASP A 32 -5.02 17.97 -12.04
C ASP A 32 -3.54 18.11 -11.67
N GLU A 33 -2.87 19.11 -12.22
CA GLU A 33 -1.46 19.39 -11.89
C GLU A 33 -1.28 19.81 -10.43
N CYS A 34 -2.24 20.54 -9.86
CA CYS A 34 -2.22 20.91 -8.44
C CYS A 34 -2.18 19.66 -7.55
N SER A 35 -3.01 18.65 -7.85
CA SER A 35 -3.03 17.38 -7.12
C SER A 35 -1.74 16.58 -7.30
N ARG A 36 -1.13 16.61 -8.50
CA ARG A 36 0.17 15.96 -8.75
C ARG A 36 1.28 16.58 -7.91
N VAL A 37 1.33 17.91 -7.85
CA VAL A 37 2.30 18.64 -7.02
C VAL A 37 2.07 18.30 -5.55
N GLN A 38 0.83 18.35 -5.06
CA GLN A 38 0.51 18.01 -3.67
C GLN A 38 0.97 16.60 -3.31
N VAL A 39 0.67 15.59 -4.14
CA VAL A 39 1.06 14.20 -3.87
C VAL A 39 2.56 13.98 -4.00
N LYS A 40 3.25 14.75 -4.85
CA LYS A 40 4.71 14.74 -4.94
C LYS A 40 5.36 15.30 -3.67
N GLU A 41 4.92 16.47 -3.19
CA GLU A 41 5.40 17.07 -1.93
C GLU A 41 5.15 16.15 -0.74
N LEU A 42 4.00 15.47 -0.75
CA LEU A 42 3.64 14.47 0.23
C LEU A 42 4.64 13.32 0.28
N LEU A 43 4.98 12.79 -0.90
CA LEU A 43 5.91 11.68 -1.03
C LEU A 43 7.33 12.09 -0.62
N ILE A 44 7.75 13.31 -0.96
CA ILE A 44 9.04 13.87 -0.52
C ILE A 44 9.10 13.96 1.01
N THR A 45 8.03 14.48 1.63
CA THR A 45 7.94 14.61 3.09
C THR A 45 8.03 13.24 3.77
N GLU A 46 7.30 12.25 3.26
CA GLU A 46 7.38 10.87 3.77
C GLU A 46 8.75 10.22 3.53
N CYS A 47 9.40 10.49 2.39
CA CYS A 47 10.75 10.02 2.13
C CYS A 47 11.74 10.61 3.14
N ARG A 48 11.63 11.90 3.48
CA ARG A 48 12.47 12.53 4.53
C ARG A 48 12.24 11.88 5.90
N THR A 49 10.97 11.67 6.28
CA THR A 49 10.63 10.99 7.55
C THR A 49 11.17 9.57 7.59
N THR A 50 11.03 8.83 6.48
CA THR A 50 11.49 7.43 6.37
C THR A 50 13.01 7.33 6.37
N ALA A 51 13.71 8.25 5.70
CA ALA A 51 15.17 8.33 5.69
C ALA A 51 15.72 8.62 7.10
N ALA A 52 15.11 9.58 7.82
CA ALA A 52 15.46 9.89 9.21
C ALA A 52 15.25 8.71 10.16
N ALA A 53 14.14 7.99 10.03
CA ALA A 53 13.86 6.80 10.83
C ALA A 53 14.86 5.64 10.59
N THR A 54 15.53 5.62 9.44
CA THR A 54 16.50 4.57 9.10
C THR A 54 17.94 4.91 9.47
N ALA A 55 18.23 6.15 9.86
CA ALA A 55 19.51 6.52 10.45
C ALA A 55 19.67 6.02 11.90
N ASP A 56 18.56 5.62 12.55
CA ASP A 56 18.50 5.26 13.97
C ASP A 56 18.41 3.73 14.22
N VAL A 57 18.50 2.91 13.16
CA VAL A 57 18.45 1.45 13.26
C VAL A 57 19.85 0.87 13.01
N PRO A 58 20.47 0.16 13.97
CA PRO A 58 21.68 -0.59 13.70
C PRO A 58 21.34 -1.67 12.67
N GLN A 59 21.95 -1.61 11.48
CA GLN A 59 21.95 -2.73 10.56
C GLN A 59 22.84 -3.84 11.15
N ASP A 60 22.24 -4.70 11.97
CA ASP A 60 22.86 -5.94 12.40
C ASP A 60 22.59 -7.01 11.33
N SER A 61 23.54 -7.17 10.42
CA SER A 61 23.86 -8.45 9.75
C SER A 61 25.08 -8.28 8.85
N GLN A 62 26.27 -8.25 9.45
CA GLN A 62 27.50 -8.64 8.78
C GLN A 62 28.20 -9.68 9.65
N PRO A 63 28.53 -10.88 9.13
CA PRO A 63 29.35 -11.83 9.88
C PRO A 63 30.76 -11.25 10.08
N PRO A 64 31.44 -11.56 11.20
CA PRO A 64 32.75 -11.00 11.51
C PRO A 64 33.79 -11.48 10.47
N ALA A 65 34.43 -10.52 9.82
CA ALA A 65 35.53 -10.76 8.90
C ALA A 65 36.73 -11.33 9.67
N SER A 66 37.29 -12.43 9.16
CA SER A 66 38.64 -12.88 9.47
C SER A 66 39.67 -11.87 8.96
N PRO A 67 40.80 -11.65 9.66
CA PRO A 67 41.82 -10.73 9.21
C PRO A 67 42.75 -11.47 8.24
N ASP A 68 42.55 -11.31 6.93
CA ASP A 68 43.61 -11.58 5.98
C ASP A 68 43.50 -10.68 4.75
N GLU A 69 44.64 -10.04 4.49
CA GLU A 69 45.04 -9.29 3.29
C GLU A 69 44.22 -8.04 2.92
N MET A 70 44.80 -6.88 3.27
CA MET A 70 44.43 -5.55 2.76
C MET A 70 44.52 -5.56 1.23
N ASP A 71 43.37 -5.62 0.56
CA ASP A 71 43.27 -5.49 -0.89
C ASP A 71 43.69 -4.06 -1.29
N PHE A 72 44.88 -3.97 -1.90
CA PHE A 72 45.50 -2.74 -2.41
C PHE A 72 44.65 -2.05 -3.50
N PHE A 73 43.58 -2.70 -3.96
CA PHE A 73 42.56 -2.15 -4.87
C PHE A 73 41.14 -2.20 -4.29
N ASP A 74 40.95 -2.00 -2.98
CA ASP A 74 39.63 -1.67 -2.46
C ASP A 74 39.29 -0.23 -2.87
N PHE A 75 38.80 -0.07 -4.11
CA PHE A 75 38.04 1.10 -4.49
C PHE A 75 36.83 1.12 -3.59
N GLU A 76 36.87 1.93 -2.53
CA GLU A 76 35.75 2.22 -1.65
C GLU A 76 34.47 2.15 -2.48
N ILE A 77 33.66 1.11 -2.23
CA ILE A 77 32.32 1.05 -2.79
C ILE A 77 31.66 2.31 -2.26
N GLN A 78 31.64 3.36 -3.09
CA GLN A 78 31.09 4.64 -2.72
C GLN A 78 29.70 4.33 -2.17
N PRO A 79 29.40 4.73 -0.92
CA PRO A 79 28.02 4.73 -0.48
C PRO A 79 27.27 5.44 -1.58
N ARG A 80 26.36 4.74 -2.28
CA ARG A 80 25.51 5.37 -3.30
C ARG A 80 25.07 6.68 -2.68
N GLU A 81 25.53 7.79 -3.27
CA GLU A 81 25.33 9.12 -2.72
C GLU A 81 23.90 9.17 -2.24
N SER A 82 23.70 9.53 -0.98
CA SER A 82 22.36 9.63 -0.41
C SER A 82 21.62 10.67 -1.25
N LEU A 83 20.93 10.19 -2.28
CA LEU A 83 20.12 11.03 -3.14
C LEU A 83 19.20 11.75 -2.18
N SER A 84 19.28 13.08 -2.17
CA SER A 84 18.31 13.89 -1.43
C SER A 84 16.93 13.30 -1.71
N ALA A 85 16.09 13.16 -0.67
CA ALA A 85 14.77 12.53 -0.79
C ALA A 85 13.97 13.07 -2.00
N GLU A 86 14.19 14.32 -2.37
CA GLU A 86 13.65 14.97 -3.56
C GLU A 86 14.17 14.37 -4.87
N ASN A 87 15.48 14.17 -4.99
CA ASN A 87 16.11 13.58 -6.17
C ASN A 87 15.60 12.15 -6.36
N GLU A 88 15.59 11.34 -5.30
CA GLU A 88 15.08 9.96 -5.33
C GLU A 88 13.62 9.92 -5.83
N VAL A 89 12.76 10.81 -5.32
CA VAL A 89 11.35 10.88 -5.74
C VAL A 89 11.21 11.35 -7.19
N THR A 90 11.98 12.35 -7.62
CA THR A 90 11.88 12.84 -9.00
C THR A 90 12.38 11.82 -10.02
N ASP A 91 13.46 11.11 -9.70
CA ASP A 91 14.01 10.04 -10.53
C ASP A 91 13.08 8.83 -10.55
N TYR A 92 12.50 8.47 -9.41
CA TYR A 92 11.45 7.46 -9.35
C TYR A 92 10.25 7.83 -10.23
N ILE A 93 9.77 9.07 -10.21
CA ILE A 93 8.63 9.46 -11.05
C ILE A 93 8.98 9.32 -12.54
N ARG A 94 10.20 9.69 -12.95
CA ARG A 94 10.67 9.60 -14.35
C ARG A 94 11.05 8.18 -14.81
N SER A 95 11.29 7.26 -13.89
CA SER A 95 11.67 5.88 -14.21
C SER A 95 10.55 5.07 -14.90
N GLY A 96 10.81 3.81 -15.27
CA GLY A 96 9.84 2.91 -15.88
C GLY A 96 8.66 2.49 -14.97
N HIS A 97 7.91 1.47 -15.38
CA HIS A 97 6.66 1.05 -14.72
C HIS A 97 6.71 -0.33 -14.06
N GLU A 98 7.84 -1.03 -14.18
CA GLU A 98 8.04 -2.35 -13.61
C GLU A 98 8.28 -2.28 -12.09
N LEU A 99 7.87 -3.34 -11.38
CA LEU A 99 7.98 -3.39 -9.93
C LEU A 99 9.45 -3.43 -9.47
N GLU A 100 10.32 -4.04 -10.27
CA GLU A 100 11.76 -4.18 -10.00
C GLU A 100 12.49 -2.85 -9.84
N ILE A 101 11.94 -1.78 -10.40
CA ILE A 101 12.48 -0.43 -10.33
C ILE A 101 12.55 0.07 -8.87
N LEU A 102 11.68 -0.44 -7.99
CA LEU A 102 11.75 -0.13 -6.55
C LEU A 102 13.08 -0.56 -5.92
N ASN A 103 13.81 -1.52 -6.49
CA ASN A 103 15.14 -1.91 -5.98
C ASN A 103 16.20 -0.81 -6.17
N GLN A 104 15.96 0.15 -7.08
CA GLN A 104 16.84 1.29 -7.32
C GLN A 104 16.56 2.45 -6.36
N PHE A 105 15.37 2.47 -5.73
CA PHE A 105 14.88 3.56 -4.88
C PHE A 105 14.51 3.02 -3.49
N PRO A 106 15.49 2.86 -2.57
CA PRO A 106 15.30 2.17 -1.29
C PRO A 106 14.30 2.86 -0.36
N THR A 107 14.22 4.19 -0.38
CA THR A 107 13.29 4.96 0.47
C THR A 107 11.87 4.80 -0.06
N VAL A 108 11.69 4.95 -1.38
CA VAL A 108 10.38 4.73 -2.04
C VAL A 108 9.90 3.29 -1.86
N LYS A 109 10.82 2.30 -1.90
CA LYS A 109 10.50 0.89 -1.65
C LYS A 109 9.99 0.65 -0.23
N LYS A 110 10.58 1.28 0.79
CA LYS A 110 10.11 1.18 2.19
C LYS A 110 8.69 1.74 2.33
N ILE A 111 8.43 2.90 1.73
CA ILE A 111 7.10 3.51 1.70
C ILE A 111 6.10 2.61 0.96
N TYR A 112 6.50 2.04 -0.17
CA TYR A 112 5.68 1.09 -0.91
C TYR A 112 5.27 -0.09 -0.03
N MET A 113 6.21 -0.73 0.66
CA MET A 113 5.90 -1.84 1.57
C MET A 113 4.99 -1.41 2.72
N LYS A 114 5.27 -0.26 3.34
CA LYS A 114 4.45 0.26 4.45
C LYS A 114 2.97 0.43 4.07
N TYR A 115 2.67 0.99 2.90
CA TYR A 115 1.31 1.33 2.52
C TYR A 115 0.62 0.33 1.57
N ASN A 116 1.37 -0.47 0.81
CA ASN A 116 0.80 -1.43 -0.16
C ASN A 116 0.86 -2.90 0.27
N THR A 117 1.64 -3.24 1.30
CA THR A 117 1.70 -4.62 1.81
C THR A 117 1.20 -4.68 3.26
N PRO A 118 -0.09 -4.42 3.52
CA PRO A 118 -0.64 -4.67 4.85
C PRO A 118 -0.47 -6.15 5.18
N THR A 119 -0.21 -6.45 6.46
CA THR A 119 -0.02 -7.83 6.92
C THR A 119 -1.18 -8.69 6.42
N PRO A 120 -0.90 -9.78 5.69
CA PRO A 120 -1.96 -10.65 5.20
C PRO A 120 -2.70 -11.23 6.40
N SER A 121 -3.91 -10.75 6.65
CA SER A 121 -4.80 -11.30 7.67
C SER A 121 -5.75 -12.29 7.00
N SER A 122 -5.86 -13.50 7.54
CA SER A 122 -6.90 -14.44 7.15
C SER A 122 -8.29 -13.99 7.64
N ALA A 123 -8.36 -13.06 8.61
CA ALA A 123 -9.61 -12.68 9.26
C ALA A 123 -10.72 -12.19 8.31
N PRO A 124 -10.46 -11.42 7.22
CA PRO A 124 -11.48 -11.08 6.24
C PRO A 124 -12.02 -12.31 5.49
N VAL A 125 -11.14 -13.25 5.17
CA VAL A 125 -11.47 -14.50 4.49
C VAL A 125 -12.24 -15.44 5.42
N GLU A 126 -11.82 -15.57 6.67
CA GLU A 126 -12.54 -16.33 7.70
C GLU A 126 -13.93 -15.75 7.99
N ARG A 127 -14.05 -14.42 8.07
CA ARG A 127 -15.35 -13.74 8.20
C ARG A 127 -16.24 -14.01 6.98
N LEU A 128 -15.67 -14.02 5.77
CA LEU A 128 -16.39 -14.35 4.55
C LEU A 128 -16.90 -15.80 4.59
N PHE A 129 -16.05 -16.78 4.95
CA PHE A 129 -16.45 -18.18 5.07
C PHE A 129 -17.46 -18.43 6.20
N SER A 130 -17.35 -17.69 7.31
CA SER A 130 -18.33 -17.72 8.39
C SER A 130 -19.73 -17.28 7.91
N LEU A 131 -19.80 -16.24 7.07
CA LEU A 131 -21.04 -15.84 6.41
C LEU A 131 -21.50 -16.87 5.37
N GLY A 132 -20.56 -17.59 4.74
CA GLY A 132 -20.84 -18.67 3.81
C GLY A 132 -21.76 -19.74 4.39
N GLY A 133 -21.52 -20.15 5.65
CA GLY A 133 -22.38 -21.10 6.36
C GLY A 133 -23.82 -20.60 6.59
N LEU A 134 -24.01 -19.28 6.70
CA LEU A 134 -25.35 -18.68 6.81
C LEU A 134 -26.08 -18.60 5.46
N VAL A 135 -25.34 -18.50 4.36
CA VAL A 135 -25.89 -18.45 3.01
C VAL A 135 -26.19 -19.86 2.48
N LEU A 136 -25.28 -20.82 2.67
CA LEU A 136 -25.47 -22.23 2.37
C LEU A 136 -25.87 -22.99 3.63
N SER A 137 -27.13 -22.85 4.01
CA SER A 137 -27.71 -23.68 5.07
C SER A 137 -28.25 -25.00 4.49
N PRO A 138 -28.36 -26.08 5.28
CA PRO A 138 -28.93 -27.35 4.84
C PRO A 138 -30.34 -27.21 4.22
N LYS A 139 -31.12 -26.22 4.67
CA LYS A 139 -32.47 -25.90 4.16
C LYS A 139 -32.49 -24.97 2.94
N ARG A 140 -31.35 -24.38 2.54
CA ARG A 140 -31.21 -23.36 1.49
C ARG A 140 -29.98 -23.61 0.61
N ASN A 141 -29.77 -24.86 0.18
CA ASN A 141 -28.60 -25.30 -0.59
C ASN A 141 -28.81 -25.39 -2.11
N ARG A 142 -30.00 -25.02 -2.63
CA ARG A 142 -30.30 -25.01 -4.08
C ARG A 142 -29.76 -23.76 -4.78
N LEU A 143 -28.51 -23.39 -4.51
CA LEU A 143 -27.81 -22.29 -5.16
C LEU A 143 -26.72 -22.88 -6.05
N SER A 144 -26.61 -22.38 -7.29
CA SER A 144 -25.40 -22.63 -8.08
C SER A 144 -24.24 -21.81 -7.52
N ASP A 145 -23.00 -22.26 -7.75
CA ASP A 145 -21.78 -21.63 -7.24
C ASP A 145 -21.75 -20.12 -7.55
N ARG A 146 -22.03 -19.75 -8.81
CA ARG A 146 -22.08 -18.35 -9.25
C ARG A 146 -23.12 -17.50 -8.48
N ARG A 147 -24.24 -18.09 -8.07
CA ARG A 147 -25.28 -17.39 -7.29
C ARG A 147 -24.89 -17.30 -5.82
N PHE A 148 -24.27 -18.35 -5.28
CA PHE A 148 -23.72 -18.36 -3.94
C PHE A 148 -22.65 -17.27 -3.75
N GLU A 149 -21.65 -17.22 -4.63
CA GLU A 149 -20.57 -16.23 -4.59
C GLU A 149 -21.11 -14.80 -4.61
N LYS A 150 -22.05 -14.51 -5.53
CA LYS A 150 -22.68 -13.19 -5.62
C LYS A 150 -23.45 -12.83 -4.35
N LEU A 151 -24.23 -13.76 -3.80
CA LEU A 151 -25.01 -13.51 -2.59
C LEU A 151 -24.10 -13.33 -1.36
N LEU A 152 -23.04 -14.12 -1.27
CA LEU A 152 -22.03 -14.03 -0.24
C LEU A 152 -21.33 -12.66 -0.25
N LEU A 153 -20.91 -12.20 -1.43
CA LEU A 153 -20.29 -10.89 -1.60
C LEU A 153 -21.25 -9.76 -1.22
N MET A 154 -22.52 -9.84 -1.64
CA MET A 154 -23.53 -8.84 -1.28
C MET A 154 -23.78 -8.78 0.24
N ARG A 155 -23.81 -9.95 0.92
CA ARG A 155 -23.95 -10.03 2.38
C ARG A 155 -22.75 -9.46 3.11
N TYR A 156 -21.54 -9.85 2.70
CA TYR A 156 -20.31 -9.34 3.29
C TYR A 156 -20.22 -7.82 3.18
N ASN A 157 -20.53 -7.27 2.00
CA ASN A 157 -20.52 -5.82 1.77
C ASN A 157 -21.58 -5.06 2.59
N HIS A 158 -22.70 -5.70 2.94
CA HIS A 158 -23.71 -5.08 3.80
C HIS A 158 -23.22 -4.86 5.23
N CYS A 159 -22.27 -5.68 5.72
CA CYS A 159 -21.66 -5.47 7.04
C CYS A 159 -20.89 -4.14 7.15
N PHE A 160 -20.51 -3.53 6.03
CA PHE A 160 -19.77 -2.27 5.96
C PHE A 160 -20.66 -1.07 5.61
N THR A 161 -21.95 -1.28 5.30
CA THR A 161 -22.88 -0.17 5.09
C THR A 161 -23.41 0.31 6.43
N PRO A 162 -23.35 1.62 6.74
CA PRO A 162 -23.96 2.17 7.94
C PRO A 162 -25.44 1.78 8.00
N LYS A 163 -25.91 1.28 9.14
CA LYS A 163 -27.34 1.11 9.36
C LYS A 163 -27.93 2.51 9.52
N GLU A 164 -28.69 2.99 8.54
CA GLU A 164 -29.53 4.16 8.74
C GLU A 164 -30.51 3.84 9.87
N ASN A 165 -30.31 4.47 11.03
CA ASN A 165 -31.27 4.43 12.11
C ASN A 165 -32.51 5.18 11.62
N LYS A 166 -33.48 4.45 11.07
CA LYS A 166 -34.83 4.98 10.85
C LYS A 166 -35.43 5.25 12.23
N THR A 167 -35.27 6.47 12.72
CA THR A 167 -36.13 7.04 13.75
C THR A 167 -37.55 6.91 13.23
N SER A 168 -38.28 5.96 13.79
CA SER A 168 -39.68 5.74 13.52
C SER A 168 -40.43 6.93 14.08
N GLY A 169 -40.67 7.94 13.24
CA GLY A 169 -41.68 8.95 13.49
C GLY A 169 -43.02 8.25 13.60
N LYS A 170 -43.48 8.05 14.84
CA LYS A 170 -44.87 7.71 15.13
C LYS A 170 -45.68 8.96 14.80
N PHE A 171 -46.53 8.85 13.78
CA PHE A 171 -47.72 9.69 13.68
C PHE A 171 -48.78 9.14 14.62
#